data_AF-A0A6P7GFH4-F1
#
_entry.id   AF-A0A6P7GFH4-F1
#
_cell.length_a   1.000
_cell.length_b   1.000
_cell.length_c   1.000
_cell.angle_alpha   90.00
_cell.angle_beta   90.00
_cell.angle_gamma   90.00
#
_symmetry.space_group_name_H-M   'P 1'
#
loop_
_entity.id
_entity.type
_entity.pdbx_description
1 polymer ?
#
loop_
_entity_poly.entity_id
_entity_poly.type
_entity_poly.pdbx_seq_one_letter_code
_entity_poly.pdbx_strand_id
1 'polypeptide(L)' 'MDNLPDSYDWRIFGAVSPVKDQSVCGSCWSFGTVGAIEGAYFLKNGGNLVRLSQQALIDCSWG' A
#
# COMPACT_ATOMS: atom_id res chain seq x y z
N MET A 1 5.20 -1.02 -25.78
CA MET A 1 5.51 -1.72 -24.51
C MET A 1 7.02 -1.94 -24.42
N ASP A 2 7.82 -1.02 -24.96
CA ASP A 2 9.15 -1.38 -25.48
C ASP A 2 10.31 -0.82 -24.65
N ASN A 3 10.04 -0.37 -23.42
CA ASN A 3 11.04 0.18 -22.49
C ASN A 3 10.63 -0.10 -21.04
N LEU A 4 10.41 -1.36 -20.68
CA LEU A 4 10.34 -1.77 -19.28
C LEU A 4 11.71 -2.27 -18.82
N PRO A 5 12.14 -1.93 -17.60
CA PRO A 5 13.35 -2.51 -17.04
C PRO A 5 13.15 -4.00 -16.76
N ASP A 6 14.23 -4.79 -16.82
CA ASP A 6 14.22 -6.22 -16.50
C ASP A 6 13.74 -6.52 -15.06
N SER A 7 13.92 -5.56 -14.15
CA SER A 7 13.45 -5.63 -12.77
C SER A 7 13.02 -4.25 -12.27
N TYR A 8 11.95 -4.21 -11.48
CA TYR A 8 11.48 -3.00 -10.82
C TYR A 8 10.93 -3.33 -9.44
N ASP A 9 11.50 -2.70 -8.40
CA ASP A 9 11.13 -2.96 -7.01
C ASP A 9 10.91 -1.66 -6.23
N TRP A 10 9.64 -1.34 -5.97
CA TRP A 10 9.21 -0.17 -5.20
C TRP A 10 9.80 -0.09 -3.79
N ARG A 11 10.19 -1.23 -3.19
CA ARG A 11 10.78 -1.28 -1.85
C ARG A 11 12.12 -0.56 -1.79
N ILE A 12 12.92 -0.68 -2.86
CA ILE A 12 14.26 -0.06 -2.96
C ILE A 12 14.14 1.47 -2.96
N PHE A 13 13.02 1.99 -3.47
CA PHE A 13 12.74 3.43 -3.50
C PHE A 13 12.07 3.95 -2.24
N GLY A 14 11.79 3.11 -1.24
CA GLY A 14 11.12 3.50 0.00
C GLY A 14 9.60 3.70 -0.13
N ALA A 15 8.99 3.28 -1.25
CA ALA A 15 7.57 3.47 -1.52
C ALA A 15 6.66 2.38 -0.90
N VAL A 16 7.21 1.47 -0.10
CA VAL A 16 6.49 0.33 0.48
C VAL A 16 6.68 0.33 1.99
N SER A 17 5.58 0.32 2.73
CA SER A 17 5.60 0.28 4.19
C SER A 17 6.04 -1.11 4.70
N PRO A 18 6.52 -1.22 5.95
CA PRO A 18 6.84 -2.51 6.55
C PRO A 18 5.64 -3.46 6.48
N VAL A 19 5.93 -4.77 6.39
CA VAL A 19 4.92 -5.83 6.38
C VAL A 19 3.98 -5.68 7.58
N LYS A 20 2.69 -5.84 7.34
CA LYS A 20 1.61 -5.72 8.32
C LYS A 20 0.94 -7.07 8.55
N ASP A 21 0.24 -7.21 9.67
CA ASP A 21 -0.46 -8.45 10.06
C ASP A 21 -1.97 -8.20 10.17
N GLN A 22 -2.76 -8.97 9.41
CA GLN A 22 -4.23 -8.92 9.43
C GLN A 22 -4.84 -9.91 10.44
N SER A 23 -4.01 -10.74 11.08
CA SER A 23 -4.40 -11.80 12.00
C SER A 23 -5.44 -12.74 11.36
N VAL A 24 -6.37 -13.28 12.16
CA VAL A 24 -7.45 -14.18 11.73
C VAL A 24 -8.66 -13.43 11.16
N CYS A 25 -8.45 -12.23 10.60
CA CYS A 25 -9.50 -11.42 9.98
C CYS A 25 -9.45 -11.55 8.44
N GLY A 26 -10.62 -11.71 7.81
CA GLY A 26 -10.79 -11.72 6.34
C GLY A 26 -10.61 -10.35 5.68
N SER A 27 -9.69 -9.52 6.17
CA SER A 27 -9.49 -8.12 5.78
C SER A 27 -8.36 -7.89 4.78
N CYS A 28 -7.88 -8.94 4.11
CA CYS A 28 -6.77 -8.86 3.14
C CYS A 28 -7.01 -7.81 2.04
N TRP A 29 -8.27 -7.63 1.62
CA TRP A 29 -8.66 -6.61 0.66
C TRP A 29 -8.28 -5.19 1.13
N SER A 30 -8.51 -4.88 2.41
CA SER A 30 -8.20 -3.58 3.02
C SER A 30 -6.69 -3.35 3.08
N PHE A 31 -5.92 -4.40 3.37
CA PHE A 31 -4.46 -4.35 3.39
C PHE A 31 -3.87 -4.11 1.99
N GLY A 32 -4.40 -4.79 0.97
CA GLY A 32 -4.01 -4.59 -0.42
C GLY A 32 -4.33 -3.17 -0.91
N THR A 33 -5.54 -2.68 -0.63
CA THR A 33 -5.96 -1.32 -0.99
C THR A 33 -5.09 -0.27 -0.30
N VAL A 34 -4.92 -0.36 1.02
CA VAL A 34 -4.10 0.60 1.77
C VAL A 34 -2.65 0.59 1.30
N GLY A 35 -2.04 -0.58 1.07
CA GLY A 35 -0.66 -0.67 0.58
C GLY A 35 -0.45 0.05 -0.75
N ALA A 36 -1.39 -0.10 -1.69
CA ALA A 36 -1.34 0.62 -2.97
C ALA A 36 -1.48 2.15 -2.80
N ILE A 37 -2.39 2.59 -1.91
CA ILE A 37 -2.61 4.03 -1.64
C ILE A 37 -1.38 4.65 -0.98
N GLU A 38 -0.74 3.97 -0.02
CA GLU A 38 0.48 4.45 0.63
C GLU A 38 1.61 4.67 -0.38
N GLY A 39 1.81 3.72 -1.31
CA GLY A 39 2.81 3.86 -2.37
C GLY A 39 2.47 4.98 -3.36
N ALA A 40 1.22 5.09 -3.80
CA ALA A 40 0.80 6.18 -4.67
C ALA A 40 0.96 7.56 -3.99
N TYR A 41 0.62 7.63 -2.69
CA TYR A 41 0.82 8.84 -1.89
C TYR A 41 2.30 9.20 -1.78
N PHE A 42 3.18 8.23 -1.51
CA PHE A 42 4.62 8.45 -1.47
C PHE A 42 5.15 9.09 -2.77
N LEU A 43 4.76 8.54 -3.92
CA LEU A 43 5.17 9.04 -5.23
C LEU A 43 4.67 10.46 -5.50
N LYS A 44 3.44 10.76 -5.07
CA LYS A 44 2.83 12.08 -5.26
C LYS A 44 3.41 13.14 -4.32
N ASN A 45 3.80 12.75 -3.11
CA ASN A 45 4.15 13.67 -2.02
C ASN A 45 5.64 13.67 -1.69
N GLY A 46 6.50 13.60 -2.72
CA GLY A 46 7.94 13.83 -2.58
C GLY A 46 8.65 12.81 -1.69
N GLY A 47 8.15 11.58 -1.64
CA GLY A 47 8.74 10.51 -0.83
C GLY A 47 8.28 10.47 0.63
N ASN A 48 7.21 11.18 0.98
CA ASN A 48 6.62 11.07 2.32
C ASN A 48 5.77 9.79 2.42
N LEU A 49 6.34 8.73 2.99
CA LEU A 49 5.61 7.48 3.24
C LEU A 49 4.79 7.60 4.52
N VAL A 50 3.46 7.49 4.39
CA VAL A 50 2.54 7.53 5.52
C VAL A 50 1.96 6.15 5.79
N ARG A 51 1.70 5.84 7.06
CA ARG A 51 0.99 4.62 7.46
C ARG A 51 -0.50 4.94 7.62
N LEU A 52 -1.32 4.41 6.73
CA LEU A 52 -2.77 4.62 6.72
C LEU A 52 -3.51 3.50 7.46
N SER A 53 -4.76 3.78 7.84
CA SER A 53 -5.60 2.87 8.63
C SER A 53 -6.35 1.88 7.75
N GLN A 54 -6.00 0.60 7.84
CA GLN A 54 -6.80 -0.51 7.30
C GLN A 54 -8.16 -0.61 7.99
N GLN A 55 -8.21 -0.33 9.29
CA GLN A 55 -9.43 -0.45 10.09
C GLN A 55 -10.49 0.54 9.64
N ALA A 56 -10.10 1.74 9.20
CA ALA A 56 -11.04 2.72 8.65
C ALA A 56 -11.77 2.20 7.40
N LEU A 57 -11.10 1.43 6.55
CA LEU A 57 -11.78 0.77 5.42
C LEU A 57 -12.70 -0.35 5.92
N ILE A 58 -12.22 -1.18 6.85
CA ILE A 58 -13.00 -2.29 7.42
C ILE A 58 -14.29 -1.78 8.07
N ASP A 59 -14.25 -0.66 8.79
CA ASP A 59 -15.41 -0.16 9.53
C ASP A 59 -16.38 0.61 8.63
N CYS A 60 -15.90 1.28 7.58
CA CYS A 60 -16.68 2.28 6.83
C CYS A 60 -17.04 1.87 5.40
N SER A 61 -16.52 0.77 4.84
CA SER A 61 -16.77 0.39 3.45
C SER A 61 -17.95 -0.54 3.23
N TRP A 62 -18.59 -1.05 4.30
CA TRP A 62 -19.73 -1.95 4.16
C TRP A 62 -20.97 -1.15 3.75
N GLY A 63 -21.57 -1.53 2.63
CA GLY A 63 -22.81 -0.99 2.08
C GLY A 63 -23.50 -2.02 1.22
#